data_AF-A0A7J2JXC1-F1
#
_entry.id   AF-A0A7J2JXC1-F1
#
_cell.length_a   1.000
_cell.length_b   1.000
_cell.length_c   1.000
_cell.angle_alpha   90.00
_cell.angle_beta   90.00
_cell.angle_gamma   90.00
#
_symmetry.space_group_name_H-M   'P 1'
#
loop_
_entity.id
_entity.type
_entity.pdbx_description
1 polymer ?
#
loop_
_entity_poly.entity_id
_entity_poly.type
_entity_poly.pdbx_seq_one_letter_code
_entity_poly.pdbx_strand_id
1 'polypeptide(L)'
;MSRVVLRREAVEEYLSKLFKREVELLKVGELGRELRPAEEELKGFGYGKPYLIVALVGGEEKEMVLETIKPSQFGHEYRSDRAAILLWQYEAFNKLPKHVRAIDVGAFTKDGKLMSLGGCGEFFLLVEKAEGV
;
A
#
# COMPACT_ATOMS: atom_id res chain seq x y z
N MET A 1 17.86 -5.28 -1.67
CA MET A 1 16.41 -5.12 -1.42
C MET A 1 15.82 -4.33 -2.57
N SER A 2 14.78 -4.84 -3.24
CA SER A 2 14.14 -4.11 -4.35
C SER A 2 13.66 -2.76 -3.84
N ARG A 3 14.19 -1.68 -4.40
CA ARG A 3 13.74 -0.32 -4.10
C ARG A 3 12.30 -0.23 -4.63
N VAL A 4 11.31 -0.25 -3.74
CA VAL A 4 9.92 0.03 -4.12
C VAL A 4 9.91 1.48 -4.58
N VAL A 5 9.72 1.69 -5.88
CA VAL A 5 9.57 3.02 -6.46
C VAL A 5 8.10 3.20 -6.76
N LEU A 6 7.47 4.10 -6.05
CA LEU A 6 6.10 4.50 -6.34
C LEU A 6 6.08 5.36 -7.60
N ARG A 7 5.08 5.18 -8.45
CA ARG A 7 4.85 6.00 -9.65
C ARG A 7 3.44 6.56 -9.58
N ARG A 8 3.22 7.76 -10.14
CA ARG A 8 1.95 8.50 -10.06
C ARG A 8 0.85 7.65 -10.67
N GLU A 9 1.13 7.18 -11.87
CA GLU A 9 0.23 6.40 -12.71
C GLU A 9 -0.13 5.08 -12.03
N ALA A 10 0.82 4.47 -11.30
CA ALA A 10 0.57 3.23 -10.57
C ALA A 10 -0.36 3.45 -9.36
N VAL A 11 -0.26 4.58 -8.68
CA VAL A 11 -1.17 4.96 -7.57
C VAL A 11 -2.55 5.29 -8.11
N GLU A 12 -2.63 6.14 -9.14
CA GLU A 12 -3.89 6.53 -9.77
C GLU A 12 -4.62 5.30 -10.33
N GLU A 13 -3.92 4.40 -11.03
CA GLU A 13 -4.50 3.14 -11.54
C GLU A 13 -5.06 2.29 -10.40
N TYR A 14 -4.30 2.13 -9.31
CA TYR A 14 -4.71 1.35 -8.15
C TYR A 14 -5.92 1.97 -7.43
N LEU A 15 -5.86 3.26 -7.11
CA LEU A 15 -6.96 3.96 -6.43
C LEU A 15 -8.22 4.00 -7.30
N SER A 16 -8.06 4.17 -8.62
CA SER A 16 -9.19 4.12 -9.55
C SER A 16 -9.90 2.78 -9.54
N LYS A 17 -9.14 1.67 -9.52
CA LYS A 17 -9.68 0.31 -9.38
C LYS A 17 -10.35 0.10 -8.02
N LEU A 18 -9.71 0.56 -6.95
CA LEU A 18 -10.20 0.41 -5.58
C LEU A 18 -11.52 1.17 -5.36
N PHE A 19 -11.61 2.43 -5.78
CA PHE A 19 -12.80 3.26 -5.61
C PHE A 19 -13.82 3.11 -6.74
N LYS A 20 -13.47 2.44 -7.84
CA LYS A 20 -14.29 2.32 -9.06
C LYS A 20 -14.73 3.69 -9.59
N ARG A 21 -13.82 4.66 -9.54
CA ARG A 21 -14.01 6.04 -9.96
C ARG A 21 -12.73 6.53 -10.63
N GLU A 22 -12.81 7.59 -11.40
CA GLU A 22 -11.63 8.31 -11.87
C GLU A 22 -10.87 8.90 -10.69
N VAL A 23 -9.54 8.80 -10.72
CA VAL A 23 -8.66 9.33 -9.68
C VAL A 23 -7.55 10.17 -10.30
N GLU A 24 -7.40 11.39 -9.77
CA GLU A 24 -6.26 12.26 -10.04
C GLU A 24 -5.46 12.46 -8.75
N LEU A 25 -4.17 12.14 -8.78
CA LEU A 25 -3.28 12.35 -7.65
C LEU A 25 -2.84 13.82 -7.62
N LEU A 26 -3.19 14.53 -6.55
CA LEU A 26 -2.92 15.97 -6.41
C LEU A 26 -1.60 16.21 -5.68
N LYS A 27 -1.44 15.60 -4.50
CA LYS A 27 -0.28 15.81 -3.62
C LYS A 27 0.15 14.53 -2.96
N VAL A 28 1.44 14.45 -2.66
CA VAL A 28 2.02 13.35 -1.88
C VAL A 28 3.18 13.87 -1.03
N GLY A 29 3.37 13.29 0.15
CA GLY A 29 4.48 13.62 1.02
C GLY A 29 4.56 12.71 2.23
N GLU A 30 5.70 12.69 2.92
CA GLU A 30 5.83 11.99 4.21
C GLU A 30 4.84 12.60 5.21
N LEU A 31 4.09 11.77 5.93
CA LEU A 31 3.09 12.23 6.88
C LEU A 31 3.74 13.14 7.93
N GLY A 32 3.16 14.32 8.17
CA GLY A 32 3.68 15.32 9.11
C GLY A 32 4.74 16.26 8.51
N ARG A 33 5.02 16.18 7.21
CA ARG A 33 5.84 17.15 6.47
C ARG A 33 4.99 17.93 5.47
N GLU A 34 5.58 18.98 4.90
CA GLU A 34 4.97 19.76 3.82
C GLU A 34 4.72 18.87 2.59
N LEU A 35 3.49 18.93 2.06
CA LEU A 35 3.07 18.18 0.89
C LEU A 35 3.56 18.88 -0.39
N ARG A 36 4.01 18.09 -1.37
CA ARG A 36 4.39 18.61 -2.69
C ARG A 36 3.44 18.12 -3.79
N PRO A 37 3.36 18.82 -4.92
CA PRO A 37 2.61 18.35 -6.08
C PRO A 37 3.06 16.96 -6.50
N ALA A 38 2.11 16.08 -6.82
CA ALA A 38 2.40 14.71 -7.20
C ALA A 38 3.30 14.57 -8.46
N GLU A 39 3.30 15.59 -9.31
CA GLU A 39 4.15 15.71 -10.50
C GLU A 39 5.64 15.83 -10.19
N GLU A 40 5.96 16.45 -9.06
CA GLU A 40 7.33 16.77 -8.66
C GLU A 40 7.94 15.66 -7.80
N GLU A 41 7.11 14.89 -7.09
CA GLU A 41 7.58 14.03 -6.01
C GLU A 41 6.98 12.63 -5.97
N LEU A 42 7.57 11.71 -6.72
CA LEU A 42 7.50 10.26 -6.45
C LEU A 42 8.89 9.59 -6.48
N LYS A 43 9.93 10.38 -6.77
CA LYS A 43 11.32 9.94 -6.68
C LYS A 43 11.72 9.85 -5.21
N GLY A 44 11.66 8.64 -4.66
CA GLY A 44 12.17 8.37 -3.31
C GLY A 44 11.11 8.06 -2.27
N PHE A 45 9.94 7.56 -2.69
CA PHE A 45 9.01 6.92 -1.77
C PHE A 45 9.77 5.91 -0.89
N GLY A 46 9.87 6.24 0.38
CA GLY A 46 10.76 5.62 1.34
C GLY A 46 10.09 4.40 1.93
N TYR A 47 10.65 3.24 1.67
CA TYR A 47 10.24 2.00 2.32
C TYR A 47 10.32 2.16 3.84
N GLY A 48 9.19 1.95 4.56
CA GLY A 48 9.12 2.07 6.01
C GLY A 48 8.53 3.35 6.58
N LYS A 49 8.06 4.28 5.75
CA LYS A 49 7.49 5.55 6.22
C LYS A 49 6.03 5.69 5.78
N PRO A 50 5.16 6.30 6.61
CA PRO A 50 3.82 6.66 6.19
C PRO A 50 3.86 7.90 5.29
N TYR A 51 3.09 7.85 4.21
CA TYR A 51 2.92 8.94 3.26
C TYR A 51 1.47 9.39 3.23
N LEU A 52 1.25 10.69 3.34
CA LEU A 52 -0.02 11.32 3.05
C LEU A 52 -0.17 11.47 1.54
N ILE A 53 -1.30 11.01 1.03
CA ILE A 53 -1.74 11.09 -0.36
C ILE A 53 -3.02 11.91 -0.39
N VAL A 54 -3.04 12.94 -1.24
CA VAL A 54 -4.25 13.73 -1.53
C VAL A 54 -4.62 13.50 -2.98
N ALA A 55 -5.85 13.06 -3.22
CA ALA A 55 -6.34 12.73 -4.55
C ALA A 55 -7.78 13.17 -4.76
N LEU A 56 -8.12 13.56 -5.98
CA LEU A 56 -9.49 13.78 -6.41
C LEU A 56 -10.08 12.43 -6.84
N VAL A 57 -11.10 11.95 -6.13
CA VAL A 57 -11.75 10.64 -6.39
C VAL A 57 -13.19 10.89 -6.84
N GLY A 58 -13.42 10.85 -8.16
CA GLY A 58 -14.70 11.19 -8.76
C GLY A 58 -15.18 12.60 -8.39
N GLY A 59 -14.27 13.57 -8.39
CA GLY A 59 -14.56 14.98 -8.07
C GLY A 59 -14.52 15.35 -6.59
N GLU A 60 -14.33 14.40 -5.67
CA GLU A 60 -14.17 14.66 -4.24
C GLU A 60 -12.72 14.54 -3.82
N GLU A 61 -12.19 15.54 -3.13
CA GLU A 61 -10.86 15.45 -2.53
C GLU A 61 -10.87 14.43 -1.37
N LYS A 62 -9.91 13.51 -1.39
CA LYS A 62 -9.71 12.51 -0.33
C LYS A 62 -8.25 12.50 0.10
N GLU A 63 -8.07 12.49 1.42
CA GLU A 63 -6.79 12.31 2.09
C GLU A 63 -6.64 10.88 2.60
N MET A 64 -5.50 10.26 2.31
CA MET A 64 -5.24 8.85 2.62
C MET A 64 -3.79 8.69 3.07
N VAL A 65 -3.53 7.72 3.95
CA VAL A 65 -2.17 7.37 4.36
C VAL A 65 -1.78 6.03 3.73
N LEU A 66 -0.66 6.00 3.01
CA LEU A 66 -0.05 4.79 2.49
C LEU A 66 1.24 4.50 3.26
N GLU A 67 1.35 3.32 3.85
CA GLU A 67 2.50 2.93 4.65
C GLU A 67 3.04 1.54 4.28
N THR A 68 4.29 1.29 4.65
CA THR A 68 4.95 -0.01 4.49
C THR A 68 5.75 -0.32 5.76
N ILE A 69 5.90 -1.59 6.09
CA ILE A 69 6.73 -2.02 7.22
C ILE A 69 8.18 -2.21 6.72
N LYS A 70 9.14 -1.54 7.35
CA LYS A 70 10.58 -1.70 7.09
C LYS A 70 11.17 -2.82 7.95
N PRO A 71 12.14 -3.63 7.44
CA PRO A 71 12.83 -4.56 8.30
C PRO A 71 13.75 -3.80 9.24
N SER A 72 13.79 -4.22 10.48
CA SER A 72 14.71 -3.70 11.47
C SER A 72 16.08 -4.34 11.32
N GLN A 73 17.05 -3.79 12.05
CA GLN A 73 18.39 -4.36 12.18
C GLN A 73 18.42 -5.69 12.94
N PHE A 74 17.31 -6.09 13.58
CA PHE A 74 17.23 -7.28 14.43
C PHE A 74 16.71 -8.52 13.68
N GLY A 75 16.18 -8.38 12.46
CA GLY A 75 16.04 -9.49 11.51
C GLY A 75 14.80 -10.39 11.68
N HIS A 76 13.66 -9.84 12.14
CA HIS A 76 12.42 -10.61 12.34
C HIS A 76 11.23 -10.11 11.51
N GLU A 77 11.50 -9.37 10.45
CA GLU A 77 10.48 -8.91 9.52
C GLU A 77 10.74 -9.49 8.13
N TYR A 78 10.64 -10.81 7.97
CA TYR A 78 10.56 -11.42 6.64
C TYR A 78 9.35 -10.85 5.89
N ARG A 79 9.33 -11.02 4.57
CA ARG A 79 8.20 -10.55 3.76
C ARG A 79 6.86 -11.14 4.25
N SER A 80 6.88 -12.41 4.70
CA SER A 80 5.73 -13.08 5.31
C SER A 80 5.25 -12.38 6.58
N ASP A 81 6.17 -12.02 7.48
CA ASP A 81 5.81 -11.43 8.78
C ASP A 81 5.18 -10.06 8.58
N ARG A 82 5.75 -9.26 7.68
CA ARG A 82 5.20 -7.93 7.34
C ARG A 82 3.84 -8.03 6.67
N ALA A 83 3.64 -9.05 5.82
CA ALA A 83 2.33 -9.30 5.23
C ALA A 83 1.31 -9.68 6.31
N ALA A 84 1.68 -10.58 7.23
CA ALA A 84 0.82 -10.98 8.34
C ALA A 84 0.41 -9.77 9.22
N ILE A 85 1.35 -8.88 9.55
CA ILE A 85 1.06 -7.66 10.32
C ILE A 85 0.07 -6.76 9.58
N LEU A 86 0.30 -6.45 8.30
CA LEU A 86 -0.58 -5.56 7.52
C LEU A 86 -1.99 -6.13 7.33
N LEU A 87 -2.10 -7.45 7.09
CA LEU A 87 -3.38 -8.14 6.98
C LEU A 87 -4.15 -8.09 8.29
N TRP A 88 -3.46 -8.36 9.41
CA TRP A 88 -4.07 -8.26 10.73
C TRP A 88 -4.50 -6.83 11.06
N GLN A 89 -3.68 -5.82 10.76
CA GLN A 89 -4.00 -4.41 10.96
C GLN A 89 -5.26 -4.00 10.16
N TYR A 90 -5.37 -4.42 8.90
CA TYR A 90 -6.53 -4.13 8.06
C TYR A 90 -7.84 -4.63 8.68
N GLU A 91 -7.84 -5.85 9.22
CA GLU A 91 -9.00 -6.39 9.92
C GLU A 91 -9.26 -5.70 11.26
N ALA A 92 -8.20 -5.51 12.07
CA ALA A 92 -8.32 -4.99 13.41
C ALA A 92 -8.78 -3.52 13.42
N PHE A 93 -8.20 -2.68 12.56
CA PHE A 93 -8.51 -1.24 12.48
C PHE A 93 -9.99 -0.99 12.16
N ASN A 94 -10.61 -1.89 11.40
CA ASN A 94 -12.02 -1.81 11.04
C ASN A 94 -12.98 -2.37 12.10
N LYS A 95 -12.47 -3.00 13.18
CA LYS A 95 -13.25 -3.56 14.29
C LYS A 95 -13.10 -2.76 15.59
N LEU A 96 -12.03 -1.96 15.72
CA LEU A 96 -11.71 -1.22 16.96
C LEU A 96 -12.46 0.12 17.04
N PRO A 97 -13.22 0.39 18.12
CA PRO A 97 -13.90 1.67 18.30
C PRO A 97 -12.92 2.85 18.33
N LYS A 98 -13.27 3.95 17.65
CA LYS A 98 -12.46 5.18 17.57
C LYS A 98 -11.09 5.01 16.89
N HIS A 99 -10.83 3.87 16.26
CA HIS A 99 -9.64 3.68 15.43
C HIS A 99 -9.89 4.22 14.02
N VAL A 100 -8.82 4.64 13.33
CA VAL A 100 -8.91 5.01 11.91
C VAL A 100 -9.33 3.78 11.10
N ARG A 101 -10.22 4.00 10.13
CA ARG A 101 -10.67 2.96 9.19
C ARG A 101 -9.54 2.60 8.23
N ALA A 102 -9.21 1.32 8.12
CA ALA A 102 -8.30 0.86 7.08
C ALA A 102 -9.07 0.74 5.76
N ILE A 103 -8.66 1.51 4.74
CA ILE A 103 -9.36 1.59 3.45
C ILE A 103 -9.14 0.31 2.63
N ASP A 104 -7.89 -0.15 2.55
CA ASP A 104 -7.49 -1.36 1.86
C ASP A 104 -6.17 -1.90 2.46
N VAL A 105 -5.81 -3.12 2.06
CA VAL A 105 -4.48 -3.72 2.28
C VAL A 105 -4.01 -4.31 0.96
N GLY A 106 -2.70 -4.27 0.70
CA GLY A 106 -2.19 -4.66 -0.60
C GLY A 106 -0.71 -5.01 -0.63
N ALA A 107 -0.24 -5.32 -1.83
CA ALA A 107 1.16 -5.62 -2.09
C ALA A 107 1.68 -4.82 -3.30
N PHE A 108 2.97 -4.50 -3.27
CA PHE A 108 3.68 -4.04 -4.45
C PHE A 108 4.08 -5.22 -5.32
N THR A 109 3.79 -5.13 -6.61
CA THR A 109 4.26 -6.10 -7.61
C THR A 109 5.73 -5.84 -7.94
N LYS A 110 6.39 -6.81 -8.59
CA LYS A 110 7.80 -6.69 -8.98
C LYS A 110 8.06 -5.55 -9.96
N ASP A 111 7.05 -5.19 -10.77
CA ASP A 111 7.09 -4.08 -11.74
C ASP A 111 6.68 -2.71 -11.13
N GLY A 112 6.37 -2.67 -9.83
CA GLY A 112 6.09 -1.43 -9.08
C GLY A 112 4.64 -0.98 -9.09
N LYS A 113 3.70 -1.84 -9.52
CA LYS A 113 2.25 -1.59 -9.39
C LYS A 113 1.78 -1.95 -7.98
N LEU A 114 0.60 -1.45 -7.62
CA LEU A 114 -0.08 -1.81 -6.38
C LEU A 114 -1.21 -2.81 -6.68
N MET A 115 -1.30 -3.84 -5.86
CA MET A 115 -2.32 -4.88 -5.93
C MET A 115 -3.13 -4.88 -4.63
N SER A 116 -4.44 -4.69 -4.74
CA SER A 116 -5.37 -4.81 -3.62
C SER A 116 -5.51 -6.27 -3.18
N LEU A 117 -5.57 -6.47 -1.87
CA LEU A 117 -5.83 -7.74 -1.19
C LEU A 117 -7.03 -7.65 -0.23
N GLY A 118 -7.65 -6.48 -0.03
CA GLY A 118 -8.76 -6.30 0.91
C GLY A 118 -10.04 -7.08 0.54
N GLY A 119 -10.16 -7.52 -0.71
CA GLY A 119 -11.23 -8.43 -1.16
C GLY A 119 -10.92 -9.92 -1.02
N CYS A 120 -9.73 -10.29 -0.55
CA CYS A 120 -9.31 -11.68 -0.40
C CYS A 120 -9.79 -12.26 0.95
N GLY A 121 -10.27 -13.50 0.95
CA GLY A 121 -10.67 -14.22 2.17
C GLY A 121 -9.63 -15.21 2.69
N GLU A 122 -8.92 -15.92 1.81
CA GLU A 122 -7.92 -16.92 2.17
C GLU A 122 -6.79 -16.96 1.11
N PHE A 123 -5.57 -17.22 1.55
CA PHE A 123 -4.41 -17.46 0.70
C PHE A 123 -4.30 -18.94 0.34
N PHE A 124 -3.93 -19.22 -0.91
CA PHE A 124 -3.57 -20.57 -1.33
C PHE A 124 -2.15 -20.59 -1.87
N LEU A 125 -1.49 -21.73 -1.71
CA LEU A 125 -0.20 -22.02 -2.35
C LEU A 125 -0.42 -23.11 -3.39
N LEU A 126 -0.04 -22.83 -4.63
CA LEU A 126 0.04 -23.81 -5.70
C LEU A 126 1.52 -24.11 -5.95
N VAL A 127 1.89 -25.38 -5.86
CA VAL A 127 3.27 -25.87 -6.05
C VAL A 127 3.35 -26.80 -7.24
N GLU A 128 4.53 -26.92 -7.83
CA GLU A 128 4.78 -27.93 -8.88
C GLU A 128 4.73 -29.34 -8.29
N LYS A 129 4.14 -30.29 -9.03
CA LYS A 129 4.21 -31.72 -8.66
C LYS A 129 5.66 -32.18 -8.82
N ALA A 130 6.27 -32.67 -7.75
CA ALA A 130 7.55 -33.37 -7.79
C ALA A 130 7.37 -34.83 -7.41
N GLU A 131 8.11 -35.72 -8.08
CA GLU A 131 8.26 -37.12 -7.64
C GLU A 131 9.47 -37.19 -6.70
N GLY A 132 9.32 -37.86 -5.56
CA GLY A 132 10.41 -38.01 -4.59
C GLY A 132 11.58 -38.78 -5.19
N VAL A 133 12.80 -38.49 -4.72
CA VAL A 133 13.98 -39.32 -4.97
C VAL A 133 14.08 -40.38 -3.88
#